data_AF-A0AAV9IA57-F1
#
_entry.id   AF-A0AAV9IA57-F1
#
_cell.length_a   1.000
_cell.length_b   1.000
_cell.length_c   1.000
_cell.angle_alpha   90.00
_cell.angle_beta   90.00
_cell.angle_gamma   90.00
#
_symmetry.space_group_name_H-M   'P 1'
#
loop_
_entity.id
_entity.type
_entity.pdbx_description
1 polymer ?
#
loop_
_entity_poly.entity_id
_entity_poly.type
_entity_poly.pdbx_seq_one_letter_code
_entity_poly.pdbx_strand_id
1 'polypeptide(L)'
;MFSQRVLLSSWLFRRITFTSRKSFIASASGFLCRNAWPASELVQLKKNFSETADESRRPSVFDPSKQSAFLNVTGGNLSEEKRRKRTAEIADSIAKLNLTSKEKISTEDIVWVNDRLCLVGIGLRTNYDGFTKALYSGIFNSRRVAAVRDIFDRSNSHATLNTCINLVSDDIVVILDSIQDPLKRRLVNLYFETEKLHFSLERHDMDFTEFLHESGLRVIPVSTESEVISFRRENVPVQQSTNHVLMVAPTAFAPNVYTAEDNFFMDSTSTQDVTGLQQKALCEYASLYNLVTAKDGAGLRVHLFTHEPYHDTPDAVYPNNWFSTHTDLEVGECTLVLYPMKAPNRRKERRPEFLHRLFMFRRYTNVFDLTRHEEAAEPKFLEGTGSLVLDRVNRIAYCCLSERTDLALARTWARVMGYTLEPFKAWDASGRPIYHTNVMMSIGTHVAVICSSSIHDKEERRRVCSRLMETHEVVDITSSQVNSFCGNVLEVENFYGRPVMLMSSTAYHAFDEKQLEQLRKHEYDLLHTDISTIERVGGGGVRCSIGELF
;
A
#
# COMPACT_ATOMS: atom_id res chain seq x y z
N MET A 1 -56.30 -21.11 39.10
CA MET A 1 -54.87 -21.50 39.01
C MET A 1 -54.08 -20.30 38.55
N PHE A 2 -53.07 -19.95 39.35
CA PHE A 2 -51.94 -19.01 39.17
C PHE A 2 -51.81 -18.20 37.86
N SER A 3 -51.32 -16.96 37.80
CA SER A 3 -50.98 -15.89 38.77
C SER A 3 -50.10 -14.90 37.97
N GLN A 4 -50.49 -13.60 37.94
CA GLN A 4 -49.60 -12.41 38.01
C GLN A 4 -48.53 -12.19 36.91
N ARG A 5 -48.09 -10.98 36.51
CA ARG A 5 -48.34 -9.55 36.80
C ARG A 5 -47.48 -8.76 35.75
N VAL A 6 -47.98 -7.70 35.09
CA VAL A 6 -47.80 -6.24 35.40
C VAL A 6 -46.35 -5.76 35.12
N LEU A 7 -45.99 -4.76 34.29
CA LEU A 7 -46.35 -3.32 34.09
C LEU A 7 -45.95 -2.89 32.64
N LEU A 8 -46.59 -2.04 31.82
CA LEU A 8 -47.21 -0.69 31.91
C LEU A 8 -46.25 0.51 32.10
N SER A 9 -46.06 1.32 31.04
CA SER A 9 -46.27 2.79 30.97
C SER A 9 -45.81 3.31 29.58
N SER A 10 -46.72 3.62 28.64
CA SER A 10 -47.41 4.91 28.37
C SER A 10 -46.44 6.09 28.08
N TRP A 11 -46.27 6.45 26.80
CA TRP A 11 -46.94 7.58 26.10
C TRP A 11 -46.66 8.97 26.69
N LEU A 12 -46.07 9.87 25.89
CA LEU A 12 -46.77 11.11 25.51
C LEU A 12 -46.13 11.80 24.28
N PHE A 13 -46.93 11.93 23.24
CA PHE A 13 -46.77 12.88 22.14
C PHE A 13 -46.97 14.32 22.66
N ARG A 14 -46.15 15.27 22.19
CA ARG A 14 -46.58 16.66 22.00
C ARG A 14 -46.08 17.19 20.66
N ARG A 15 -47.03 17.33 19.73
CA ARG A 15 -46.94 18.23 18.57
C ARG A 15 -46.91 19.67 19.07
N ILE A 16 -46.00 20.49 18.53
CA ILE A 16 -46.18 21.93 18.41
C ILE A 16 -45.85 22.29 16.96
N THR A 17 -46.87 22.75 16.24
CA THR A 17 -46.78 23.44 14.95
C THR A 17 -46.44 24.91 15.20
N PHE A 18 -45.50 25.48 14.44
CA PHE A 18 -45.52 26.91 14.13
C PHE A 18 -45.00 27.18 12.72
N THR A 19 -45.86 27.81 11.94
CA THR A 19 -45.59 28.47 10.67
C THR A 19 -45.03 29.88 10.92
N SER A 20 -43.96 30.26 10.23
CA SER A 20 -43.87 31.51 9.43
C SER A 20 -42.41 31.93 9.18
N ARG A 21 -42.19 32.43 7.96
CA ARG A 21 -40.95 32.94 7.40
C ARG A 21 -40.51 34.24 8.10
N LYS A 22 -39.23 34.37 8.44
CA LYS A 22 -38.26 35.34 7.90
C LYS A 22 -36.99 35.38 8.76
N SER A 23 -35.85 35.48 8.06
CA SER A 23 -34.54 35.96 8.52
C SER A 23 -33.89 35.27 9.72
N PHE A 24 -32.99 34.32 9.46
CA PHE A 24 -31.67 34.28 10.11
C PHE A 24 -30.69 33.57 9.16
N ILE A 25 -29.92 34.38 8.41
CA ILE A 25 -28.71 33.97 7.72
C ILE A 25 -27.60 34.05 8.79
N ALA A 26 -27.13 32.91 9.28
CA ALA A 26 -25.79 32.71 9.84
C ALA A 26 -25.69 31.30 10.45
N SER A 27 -24.56 30.64 10.22
CA SER A 27 -24.11 29.37 10.84
C SER A 27 -24.66 28.05 10.27
N ALA A 28 -24.26 27.73 9.04
CA ALA A 28 -24.13 26.35 8.57
C ALA A 28 -23.00 26.26 7.53
N SER A 29 -21.78 26.61 7.96
CA SER A 29 -20.56 26.54 7.14
C SER A 29 -19.34 26.38 8.04
N GLY A 30 -19.35 25.33 8.87
CA GLY A 30 -18.31 25.11 9.86
C GLY A 30 -18.15 23.64 10.18
N PHE A 31 -17.81 22.81 9.20
CA PHE A 31 -17.12 21.52 9.37
C PHE A 31 -16.88 20.94 7.97
N LEU A 32 -15.84 21.42 7.28
CA LEU A 32 -15.12 20.76 6.16
C LEU A 32 -14.01 21.73 5.71
N CYS A 33 -12.80 21.22 5.50
CA CYS A 33 -11.59 21.93 5.10
C CYS A 33 -10.87 22.81 6.15
N ARG A 34 -10.17 22.16 7.09
CA ARG A 34 -8.91 22.68 7.64
C ARG A 34 -7.77 21.85 7.05
N ASN A 35 -7.30 22.19 5.84
CA ASN A 35 -6.02 21.74 5.26
C ASN A 35 -5.71 22.51 3.95
N ALA A 36 -5.84 23.84 3.98
CA ALA A 36 -5.33 24.70 2.90
C ALA A 36 -4.12 25.47 3.44
N TRP A 37 -2.95 25.27 2.83
CA TRP A 37 -1.71 25.97 3.17
C TRP A 37 -1.76 27.43 2.68
N PRO A 38 -1.23 28.40 3.46
CA PRO A 38 -1.09 29.78 2.98
C PRO A 38 -0.13 29.88 1.78
N ALA A 39 -0.53 30.71 0.81
CA ALA A 39 0.16 30.91 -0.48
C ALA A 39 1.65 31.29 -0.39
N SER A 40 2.11 31.79 0.77
CA SER A 40 3.52 32.13 1.02
C SER A 40 4.45 30.91 1.04
N GLU A 41 3.97 29.74 1.48
CA GLU A 41 4.79 28.50 1.49
C GLU A 41 4.89 27.89 0.09
N LEU A 42 3.86 28.07 -0.76
CA LEU A 42 3.87 27.64 -2.17
C LEU A 42 4.87 28.42 -3.04
N VAL A 43 5.14 29.70 -2.71
CA VAL A 43 6.12 30.53 -3.42
C VAL A 43 7.56 30.13 -3.08
N GLN A 44 7.83 29.75 -1.84
CA GLN A 44 9.15 29.24 -1.42
C GLN A 44 9.49 27.91 -2.12
N LEU A 45 8.48 27.05 -2.32
CA LEU A 45 8.59 25.77 -3.03
C LEU A 45 8.94 25.94 -4.51
N LYS A 46 8.33 26.90 -5.23
CA LYS A 46 8.68 27.18 -6.63
C LYS A 46 10.15 27.53 -6.82
N LYS A 47 10.78 28.22 -5.86
CA LYS A 47 12.22 28.54 -5.90
C LYS A 47 13.11 27.32 -5.71
N ASN A 48 12.73 26.38 -4.83
CA ASN A 48 13.51 25.18 -4.58
C ASN A 48 13.46 24.17 -5.74
N PHE A 49 12.39 24.17 -6.55
CA PHE A 49 12.31 23.35 -7.76
C PHE A 49 13.01 23.97 -8.98
N SER A 50 13.22 25.30 -9.01
CA SER A 50 13.90 25.98 -10.13
C SER A 50 15.42 26.11 -9.98
N GLU A 51 15.97 25.91 -8.78
CA GLU A 51 17.41 26.04 -8.51
C GLU A 51 18.03 24.70 -8.08
N THR A 52 18.14 23.77 -9.02
CA THR A 52 19.09 22.64 -8.93
C THR A 52 19.93 22.58 -10.21
N ALA A 53 20.76 23.60 -10.37
CA ALA A 53 21.81 23.66 -11.38
C ALA A 53 23.02 24.46 -10.83
N ASP A 54 23.53 24.05 -9.67
CA ASP A 54 24.87 24.44 -9.21
C ASP A 54 25.38 23.37 -8.21
N GLU A 55 26.38 22.60 -8.60
CA GLU A 55 26.95 21.46 -7.85
C GLU A 55 27.73 21.86 -6.58
N SER A 56 27.55 23.07 -6.04
CA SER A 56 28.44 23.61 -5.00
C SER A 56 27.79 24.05 -3.67
N ARG A 57 26.48 23.81 -3.43
CA ARG A 57 25.84 24.24 -2.17
C ARG A 57 25.02 23.15 -1.47
N ARG A 58 25.43 22.78 -0.26
CA ARG A 58 24.66 21.93 0.67
C ARG A 58 23.38 22.67 1.13
N PRO A 59 22.19 22.05 1.11
CA PRO A 59 20.98 22.69 1.61
C PRO A 59 20.99 22.85 3.13
N SER A 60 20.44 23.98 3.61
CA SER A 60 20.33 24.33 5.02
C SER A 60 19.38 23.40 5.78
N VAL A 61 19.83 22.94 6.95
CA VAL A 61 19.12 22.07 7.89
C VAL A 61 17.81 22.73 8.37
N PHE A 62 16.70 22.00 8.23
CA PHE A 62 15.35 22.41 8.63
C PHE A 62 15.07 22.07 10.09
N ASP A 63 14.41 22.97 10.83
CA ASP A 63 14.10 22.86 12.27
C ASP A 63 13.05 21.76 12.55
N PRO A 64 13.36 20.70 13.33
CA PRO A 64 12.47 19.56 13.58
C PRO A 64 11.27 19.82 14.52
N SER A 65 11.16 21.01 15.10
CA SER A 65 10.31 21.24 16.29
C SER A 65 8.81 21.51 16.02
N LYS A 66 8.36 21.57 14.77
CA LYS A 66 6.95 21.86 14.42
C LYS A 66 6.27 20.66 13.76
N GLN A 67 5.71 19.76 14.58
CA GLN A 67 5.09 18.51 14.15
C GLN A 67 3.57 18.52 14.40
N SER A 68 2.76 18.54 13.34
CA SER A 68 1.34 18.16 13.39
C SER A 68 1.15 16.79 12.72
N ALA A 69 0.52 15.86 13.44
CA ALA A 69 0.01 14.55 13.01
C ALA A 69 0.79 13.85 11.86
N PHE A 70 1.76 13.03 12.24
CA PHE A 70 2.51 12.20 11.30
C PHE A 70 1.64 11.14 10.63
N LEU A 71 1.80 11.03 9.31
CA LEU A 71 1.45 9.84 8.56
C LEU A 71 2.54 8.78 8.82
N ASN A 72 2.17 7.63 9.38
CA ASN A 72 3.08 6.50 9.59
C ASN A 72 3.20 5.68 8.29
N VAL A 73 4.10 6.06 7.38
CA VAL A 73 4.80 5.04 6.58
C VAL A 73 5.89 4.48 7.49
N THR A 74 6.00 3.16 7.56
CA THR A 74 6.97 2.52 8.46
C THR A 74 8.40 2.70 7.97
N GLY A 75 9.29 2.88 8.95
CA GLY A 75 10.62 3.43 8.77
C GLY A 75 10.98 4.31 9.98
N GLY A 76 11.27 3.65 11.10
CA GLY A 76 12.03 4.28 12.19
C GLY A 76 13.46 4.59 11.76
N ASN A 77 14.21 5.26 12.64
CA ASN A 77 15.64 5.57 12.48
C ASN A 77 16.47 4.86 13.57
N LEU A 78 16.16 3.60 13.89
CA LEU A 78 16.88 2.83 14.89
C LEU A 78 17.85 1.88 14.20
N SER A 79 19.08 2.38 13.97
CA SER A 79 20.15 1.55 13.46
C SER A 79 20.35 0.31 14.34
N GLU A 80 20.81 -0.78 13.73
CA GLU A 80 21.14 -2.03 14.43
C GLU A 80 22.11 -1.78 15.60
N GLU A 81 23.08 -0.88 15.41
CA GLU A 81 24.01 -0.42 16.45
C GLU A 81 23.28 0.20 17.65
N LYS A 82 22.28 1.06 17.41
CA LYS A 82 21.48 1.70 18.46
C LYS A 82 20.61 0.67 19.20
N ARG A 83 20.10 -0.35 18.50
CA ARG A 83 19.40 -1.50 19.14
C ARG A 83 20.35 -2.28 20.05
N ARG A 84 21.54 -2.66 19.55
CA ARG A 84 22.56 -3.37 20.33
C ARG A 84 23.00 -2.60 21.56
N LYS A 85 23.17 -1.28 21.44
CA LYS A 85 23.50 -0.40 22.57
C LYS A 85 22.38 -0.42 23.63
N ARG A 86 21.11 -0.31 23.24
CA ARG A 86 19.98 -0.42 24.16
C ARG A 86 19.92 -1.78 24.86
N THR A 87 20.15 -2.86 24.13
CA THR A 87 20.21 -4.22 24.71
C THR A 87 21.38 -4.39 25.68
N ALA A 88 22.50 -3.72 25.49
CA ALA A 88 23.59 -3.72 26.47
C ALA A 88 23.22 -2.92 27.74
N GLU A 89 22.67 -1.72 27.57
CA GLU A 89 22.29 -0.82 28.67
C GLU A 89 21.14 -1.38 29.55
N ILE A 90 20.24 -2.18 28.96
CA ILE A 90 19.10 -2.74 29.69
C ILE A 90 19.53 -3.83 30.68
N ALA A 91 20.59 -4.58 30.41
CA ALA A 91 21.08 -5.63 31.30
C ALA A 91 21.50 -5.05 32.66
N ASP A 92 22.26 -3.95 32.63
CA ASP A 92 22.66 -3.21 33.83
C ASP A 92 21.46 -2.58 34.54
N SER A 93 20.47 -2.13 33.78
CA SER A 93 19.25 -1.53 34.32
C SER A 93 18.37 -2.56 35.02
N ILE A 94 18.25 -3.76 34.46
CA ILE A 94 17.55 -4.90 35.07
C ILE A 94 18.22 -5.35 36.36
N ALA A 95 19.55 -5.42 36.40
CA ALA A 95 20.28 -5.79 37.61
C ALA A 95 20.05 -4.80 38.77
N LYS A 96 19.70 -3.54 38.46
CA LYS A 96 19.35 -2.49 39.44
C LYS A 96 17.88 -2.51 39.84
N LEU A 97 17.02 -3.29 39.15
CA LEU A 97 15.68 -3.54 39.62
C LEU A 97 15.79 -4.42 40.87
N ASN A 98 15.31 -3.94 42.00
CA ASN A 98 15.25 -4.70 43.25
C ASN A 98 14.18 -5.81 43.16
N LEU A 99 14.33 -6.76 42.23
CA LEU A 99 13.37 -7.82 41.95
C LEU A 99 13.23 -8.76 43.15
N THR A 100 12.01 -9.17 43.46
CA THR A 100 11.75 -10.22 44.44
C THR A 100 12.03 -11.59 43.81
N SER A 101 12.10 -12.64 44.63
CA SER A 101 12.27 -14.02 44.15
C SER A 101 11.13 -14.53 43.24
N LYS A 102 9.98 -13.84 43.24
CA LYS A 102 8.83 -14.17 42.39
C LYS A 102 8.83 -13.42 41.06
N GLU A 103 9.55 -12.30 40.95
CA GLU A 103 9.60 -11.46 39.75
C GLU A 103 10.73 -11.93 38.84
N LYS A 104 10.42 -12.18 37.56
CA LYS A 104 11.40 -12.64 36.58
C LYS A 104 11.35 -11.75 35.34
N ILE A 105 12.51 -11.35 34.85
CA ILE A 105 12.68 -10.62 33.59
C ILE A 105 13.98 -11.03 32.92
N SER A 106 13.92 -11.25 31.62
CA SER A 106 15.07 -11.58 30.77
C SER A 106 15.32 -10.46 29.77
N THR A 107 16.59 -10.15 29.51
CA THR A 107 16.98 -9.21 28.46
C THR A 107 16.61 -9.73 27.07
N GLU A 108 16.60 -11.05 26.90
CA GLU A 108 16.25 -11.76 25.66
C GLU A 108 14.76 -11.66 25.29
N ASP A 109 13.92 -11.22 26.23
CA ASP A 109 12.51 -10.95 25.97
C ASP A 109 12.26 -9.52 25.48
N ILE A 110 13.25 -8.63 25.53
CA ILE A 110 13.08 -7.20 25.26
C ILE A 110 13.59 -6.85 23.86
N VAL A 111 12.68 -6.38 23.00
CA VAL A 111 12.97 -6.08 21.60
C VAL A 111 12.45 -4.69 21.24
N TRP A 112 13.35 -3.75 20.96
CA TRP A 112 12.97 -2.41 20.48
C TRP A 112 12.70 -2.44 18.98
N VAL A 113 11.44 -2.23 18.59
CA VAL A 113 11.04 -2.06 17.19
C VAL A 113 11.54 -0.73 16.67
N ASN A 114 11.28 0.35 17.43
CA ASN A 114 11.71 1.71 17.12
C ASN A 114 11.79 2.54 18.40
N ASP A 115 11.98 3.86 18.28
CA ASP A 115 12.18 4.74 19.44
C ASP A 115 10.92 4.89 20.31
N ARG A 116 9.77 4.48 19.78
CA ARG A 116 8.47 4.64 20.42
C ARG A 116 7.84 3.32 20.86
N LEU A 117 8.26 2.18 20.30
CA LEU A 117 7.67 0.87 20.55
C LEU A 117 8.73 -0.16 20.99
N CYS A 118 8.48 -0.77 22.15
CA CYS A 118 9.24 -1.90 22.68
C CYS A 118 8.31 -3.12 22.82
N LEU A 119 8.74 -4.29 22.35
CA LEU A 119 8.08 -5.58 22.61
C LEU A 119 8.75 -6.25 23.81
N VAL A 120 7.95 -6.85 24.67
CA VAL A 120 8.44 -7.60 25.83
C VAL A 120 7.75 -8.96 25.88
N GLY A 121 8.52 -10.03 25.70
CA GLY A 121 8.05 -11.40 25.87
C GLY A 121 7.59 -11.66 27.31
N ILE A 122 6.44 -12.31 27.48
CA ILE A 122 5.94 -12.79 28.77
C ILE A 122 5.70 -14.28 28.67
N GLY A 123 6.48 -15.08 29.39
CA GLY A 123 6.47 -16.54 29.35
C GLY A 123 7.26 -17.15 30.52
N LEU A 124 8.14 -18.10 30.22
CA LEU A 124 8.91 -18.84 31.23
C LEU A 124 10.04 -18.00 31.87
N ARG A 125 10.68 -17.12 31.10
CA ARG A 125 11.85 -16.34 31.53
C ARG A 125 11.49 -14.94 32.04
N THR A 126 10.48 -14.31 31.46
CA THR A 126 9.88 -13.07 31.95
C THR A 126 8.44 -13.33 32.35
N ASN A 127 8.06 -13.04 33.60
CA ASN A 127 6.68 -13.16 34.04
C ASN A 127 5.99 -11.79 34.17
N TYR A 128 4.68 -11.79 34.35
CA TYR A 128 3.89 -10.56 34.35
C TYR A 128 4.24 -9.63 35.52
N ASP A 129 4.60 -10.17 36.69
CA ASP A 129 5.05 -9.36 37.85
C ASP A 129 6.37 -8.65 37.55
N GLY A 130 7.35 -9.36 36.99
CA GLY A 130 8.63 -8.79 36.56
C GLY A 130 8.46 -7.75 35.46
N PHE A 131 7.62 -8.04 34.46
CA PHE A 131 7.24 -7.09 33.42
C PHE A 131 6.63 -5.80 34.01
N THR A 132 5.66 -5.93 34.91
CA THR A 132 4.95 -4.78 35.51
C THR A 132 5.93 -3.88 36.27
N LYS A 133 6.82 -4.47 37.07
CA LYS A 133 7.85 -3.73 37.78
C LYS A 133 8.82 -3.01 36.85
N ALA A 134 9.24 -3.68 35.78
CA ALA A 134 10.06 -3.08 34.75
C ALA A 134 9.34 -1.93 34.02
N LEU A 135 8.07 -2.10 33.66
CA LEU A 135 7.27 -1.08 32.98
C LEU A 135 7.23 0.23 33.79
N TYR A 136 6.88 0.15 35.07
CA TYR A 136 6.78 1.33 35.93
C TYR A 136 8.12 1.89 36.41
N SER A 137 9.21 1.14 36.25
CA SER A 137 10.57 1.66 36.50
C SER A 137 11.10 2.55 35.36
N GLY A 138 10.49 2.49 34.17
CA GLY A 138 10.89 3.28 33.00
C GLY A 138 12.05 2.74 32.20
N ILE A 139 12.57 1.54 32.53
CA ILE A 139 13.77 0.99 31.89
C ILE A 139 13.61 0.77 30.38
N PHE A 140 12.39 0.54 29.89
CA PHE A 140 12.15 0.34 28.45
C PHE A 140 12.36 1.61 27.63
N ASN A 141 12.29 2.78 28.28
CA ASN A 141 12.46 4.11 27.68
C ASN A 141 11.71 4.26 26.34
N SER A 142 10.45 3.83 26.33
CA SER A 142 9.59 3.80 25.15
C SER A 142 8.17 4.21 25.54
N ARG A 143 7.54 5.06 24.72
CA ARG A 143 6.19 5.57 24.97
C ARG A 143 5.12 4.47 24.86
N ARG A 144 5.37 3.45 24.04
CA ARG A 144 4.53 2.26 23.92
C ARG A 144 5.33 1.01 24.24
N VAL A 145 4.74 0.14 25.05
CA VAL A 145 5.32 -1.15 25.42
C VAL A 145 4.28 -2.24 25.17
N ALA A 146 4.61 -3.22 24.33
CA ALA A 146 3.75 -4.33 23.97
C ALA A 146 4.18 -5.60 24.70
N ALA A 147 3.35 -6.07 25.62
CA ALA A 147 3.54 -7.35 26.29
C ALA A 147 3.10 -8.50 25.36
N VAL A 148 4.06 -9.23 24.80
CA VAL A 148 3.85 -10.38 23.90
C VAL A 148 3.76 -11.65 24.74
N ARG A 149 2.54 -12.12 24.99
CA ARG A 149 2.28 -13.18 25.97
C ARG A 149 2.26 -14.56 25.33
N ASP A 150 3.07 -15.44 25.92
CA ASP A 150 3.08 -16.88 25.72
C ASP A 150 2.08 -17.58 26.64
N ILE A 151 0.85 -17.70 26.17
CA ILE A 151 -0.24 -18.27 26.96
C ILE A 151 -0.47 -19.75 26.59
N PHE A 152 -0.32 -20.09 25.31
CA PHE A 152 -0.74 -21.39 24.79
C PHE A 152 0.39 -22.40 24.61
N ASP A 153 1.62 -21.96 24.31
CA ASP A 153 2.75 -22.86 24.05
C ASP A 153 3.57 -23.13 25.31
N ARG A 154 4.09 -22.07 25.95
CA ARG A 154 4.93 -22.14 27.17
C ARG A 154 6.02 -23.21 27.11
N SER A 155 6.66 -23.37 25.96
CA SER A 155 7.69 -24.36 25.74
C SER A 155 9.08 -23.85 26.16
N ASN A 156 9.97 -24.78 26.53
CA ASN A 156 11.38 -24.43 26.78
C ASN A 156 12.16 -24.19 25.49
N SER A 157 11.68 -24.70 24.34
CA SER A 157 12.27 -24.42 23.02
C SER A 157 12.08 -22.94 22.64
N HIS A 158 10.95 -22.34 23.00
CA HIS A 158 10.62 -20.95 22.71
C HIS A 158 10.59 -20.09 23.97
N ALA A 159 11.63 -20.25 24.81
CA ALA A 159 11.62 -19.73 26.18
C ALA A 159 11.59 -18.18 26.27
N THR A 160 12.04 -17.49 25.22
CA THR A 160 12.16 -16.03 25.14
C THR A 160 11.72 -15.50 23.77
N LEU A 161 11.29 -14.24 23.72
CA LEU A 161 10.77 -13.63 22.49
C LEU A 161 11.81 -13.60 21.35
N ASN A 162 13.09 -13.34 21.64
CA ASN A 162 14.15 -13.29 20.63
C ASN A 162 14.45 -14.64 19.94
N THR A 163 13.98 -15.77 20.47
CA THR A 163 14.06 -17.08 19.78
C THR A 163 13.00 -17.22 18.70
N CYS A 164 11.91 -16.47 18.82
CA CYS A 164 10.77 -16.54 17.91
C CYS A 164 10.75 -15.40 16.89
N ILE A 165 11.42 -14.28 17.17
CA ILE A 165 11.43 -13.12 16.26
C ILE A 165 12.83 -12.52 16.07
N ASN A 166 13.02 -11.88 14.93
CA ASN A 166 14.21 -11.08 14.63
C ASN A 166 13.82 -9.80 13.85
N LEU A 167 14.14 -8.64 14.42
CA LEU A 167 13.90 -7.33 13.80
C LEU A 167 15.05 -7.00 12.84
N VAL A 168 14.85 -7.25 11.55
CA VAL A 168 15.86 -7.06 10.50
C VAL A 168 16.05 -5.58 10.16
N SER A 169 14.97 -4.80 10.20
CA SER A 169 14.97 -3.34 9.99
C SER A 169 13.85 -2.70 10.82
N ASP A 170 13.61 -1.40 10.67
CA ASP A 170 12.53 -0.70 11.37
C ASP A 170 11.13 -0.99 10.79
N ASP A 171 11.07 -1.68 9.66
CA ASP A 171 9.87 -2.01 8.90
C ASP A 171 9.78 -3.51 8.54
N ILE A 172 10.76 -4.34 8.92
CA ILE A 172 10.77 -5.79 8.64
C ILE A 172 11.06 -6.58 9.91
N VAL A 173 10.20 -7.56 10.18
CA VAL A 173 10.35 -8.55 11.25
C VAL A 173 10.25 -9.96 10.68
N VAL A 174 11.19 -10.80 11.07
CA VAL A 174 11.14 -12.24 10.83
C VAL A 174 10.49 -12.89 12.03
N ILE A 175 9.55 -13.81 11.80
CA ILE A 175 8.86 -14.55 12.86
C ILE A 175 8.89 -16.05 12.58
N LEU A 176 8.96 -16.84 13.64
CA LEU A 176 8.83 -18.29 13.56
C LEU A 176 7.39 -18.65 13.17
N ASP A 177 7.20 -19.40 12.09
CA ASP A 177 5.88 -19.72 11.56
C ASP A 177 5.00 -20.50 12.57
N SER A 178 5.63 -21.31 13.42
CA SER A 178 4.93 -22.09 14.45
C SER A 178 4.17 -21.22 15.46
N ILE A 179 4.59 -19.97 15.70
CA ILE A 179 3.90 -19.04 16.61
C ILE A 179 2.77 -18.27 15.92
N GLN A 180 2.46 -18.60 14.67
CA GLN A 180 1.26 -18.13 13.96
C GLN A 180 0.12 -19.15 14.02
N ASP A 181 0.41 -20.40 14.39
CA ASP A 181 -0.60 -21.44 14.62
C ASP A 181 -1.58 -20.97 15.72
N PRO A 182 -2.91 -20.99 15.50
CA PRO A 182 -3.90 -20.64 16.51
C PRO A 182 -3.72 -21.32 17.87
N LEU A 183 -3.12 -22.51 17.92
CA LEU A 183 -2.84 -23.28 19.13
C LEU A 183 -1.56 -22.84 19.86
N LYS A 184 -0.67 -22.09 19.20
CA LYS A 184 0.63 -21.63 19.75
C LYS A 184 0.84 -20.12 19.62
N ARG A 185 -0.15 -19.40 19.10
CA ARG A 185 -0.10 -17.97 18.85
C ARG A 185 0.25 -17.16 20.10
N ARG A 186 0.84 -16.00 19.88
CA ARG A 186 1.13 -15.05 20.95
C ARG A 186 0.06 -13.97 20.96
N LEU A 187 -0.29 -13.49 22.16
CA LEU A 187 -1.27 -12.41 22.33
C LEU A 187 -0.61 -11.16 22.91
N VAL A 188 -0.99 -10.00 22.39
CA VAL A 188 -0.39 -8.72 22.75
C VAL A 188 -1.32 -7.88 23.63
N ASN A 189 -0.76 -7.36 24.72
CA ASN A 189 -1.33 -6.23 25.45
C ASN A 189 -0.44 -5.00 25.20
N LEU A 190 -1.03 -3.93 24.67
CA LEU A 190 -0.33 -2.69 24.36
C LEU A 190 -0.54 -1.68 25.49
N TYR A 191 0.55 -1.22 26.09
CA TYR A 191 0.56 -0.17 27.10
C TYR A 191 1.07 1.14 26.51
N PHE A 192 0.45 2.25 26.88
CA PHE A 192 0.82 3.59 26.46
C PHE A 192 1.16 4.46 27.66
N GLU A 193 2.27 5.19 27.57
CA GLU A 193 2.70 6.15 28.57
C GLU A 193 1.85 7.43 28.46
N THR A 194 0.91 7.60 29.40
CA THR A 194 0.03 8.78 29.49
C THR A 194 0.73 9.96 30.13
N GLU A 195 1.52 9.67 31.17
CA GLU A 195 2.38 10.60 31.89
C GLU A 195 3.70 9.90 32.19
N LYS A 196 4.76 10.65 32.51
CA LYS A 196 6.08 10.06 32.75
C LYS A 196 6.00 8.92 33.78
N LEU A 197 6.36 7.70 33.37
CA LEU A 197 6.28 6.46 34.15
C LEU A 197 4.85 6.01 34.55
N HIS A 198 3.82 6.56 33.92
CA HIS A 198 2.43 6.14 34.11
C HIS A 198 1.87 5.55 32.82
N PHE A 199 1.51 4.26 32.88
CA PHE A 199 1.07 3.50 31.72
C PHE A 199 -0.39 3.07 31.86
N SER A 200 -1.16 3.25 30.79
CA SER A 200 -2.50 2.71 30.63
C SER A 200 -2.52 1.60 29.58
N LEU A 201 -3.45 0.64 29.73
CA LEU A 201 -3.68 -0.39 28.74
C LEU A 201 -4.47 0.22 27.57
N GLU A 202 -3.84 0.36 26.40
CA GLU A 202 -4.42 0.93 25.18
C GLU A 202 -5.24 -0.13 24.43
N ARG A 203 -4.70 -1.35 24.30
CA ARG A 203 -5.36 -2.51 23.67
C ARG A 203 -4.95 -3.81 24.37
N HIS A 204 -5.78 -4.84 24.30
CA HIS A 204 -5.53 -6.13 24.96
C HIS A 204 -5.89 -7.32 24.07
N ASP A 205 -5.27 -8.46 24.33
CA ASP A 205 -5.53 -9.76 23.70
C ASP A 205 -5.52 -9.75 22.16
N MET A 206 -4.71 -8.87 21.56
CA MET A 206 -4.54 -8.82 20.11
C MET A 206 -3.71 -10.00 19.63
N ASP A 207 -4.02 -10.54 18.45
CA ASP A 207 -3.11 -11.48 17.80
C ASP A 207 -1.76 -10.81 17.50
N PHE A 208 -0.65 -11.51 17.74
CA PHE A 208 0.68 -10.91 17.62
C PHE A 208 1.04 -10.58 16.17
N THR A 209 0.74 -11.46 15.21
CA THR A 209 1.00 -11.20 13.79
C THR A 209 0.16 -10.00 13.33
N GLU A 210 -1.12 -9.94 13.73
CA GLU A 210 -1.97 -8.78 13.47
C GLU A 210 -1.38 -7.49 14.05
N PHE A 211 -0.92 -7.51 15.30
CA PHE A 211 -0.30 -6.36 15.94
C PHE A 211 0.94 -5.86 15.18
N LEU A 212 1.78 -6.77 14.66
CA LEU A 212 2.96 -6.41 13.87
C LEU A 212 2.55 -5.73 12.56
N HIS A 213 1.58 -6.27 11.84
CA HIS A 213 1.05 -5.66 10.62
C HIS A 213 0.37 -4.31 10.87
N GLU A 214 -0.40 -4.14 11.95
CA GLU A 214 -0.97 -2.83 12.32
C GLU A 214 0.14 -1.82 12.68
N SER A 215 1.21 -2.29 13.32
CA SER A 215 2.39 -1.48 13.61
C SER A 215 3.20 -1.15 12.35
N GLY A 216 2.87 -1.77 11.22
CA GLY A 216 3.43 -1.58 9.88
C GLY A 216 4.74 -2.28 9.63
N LEU A 217 5.00 -3.32 10.39
CA LEU A 217 6.07 -4.24 10.09
C LEU A 217 5.60 -5.20 8.99
N ARG A 218 6.43 -5.37 7.98
CA ARG A 218 6.38 -6.51 7.07
C ARG A 218 6.83 -7.74 7.85
N VAL A 219 5.96 -8.73 7.90
CA VAL A 219 6.19 -9.99 8.61
C VAL A 219 6.71 -11.03 7.62
N ILE A 220 7.87 -11.61 7.89
CA ILE A 220 8.47 -12.69 7.09
C ILE A 220 8.47 -13.97 7.93
N PRO A 221 7.62 -14.95 7.59
CA PRO A 221 7.62 -16.23 8.30
C PRO A 221 8.85 -17.08 7.93
N VAL A 222 9.42 -17.76 8.92
CA VAL A 222 10.48 -18.76 8.75
C VAL A 222 10.18 -20.03 9.54
N SER A 223 10.71 -21.17 9.15
CA SER A 223 10.30 -22.47 9.70
C SER A 223 11.04 -22.85 10.97
N THR A 224 12.25 -22.33 11.20
CA THR A 224 13.09 -22.75 12.34
C THR A 224 13.64 -21.57 13.14
N GLU A 225 13.92 -21.80 14.43
CA GLU A 225 14.59 -20.81 15.29
C GLU A 225 15.97 -20.42 14.77
N SER A 226 16.69 -21.38 14.17
CA SER A 226 18.00 -21.12 13.57
C SER A 226 17.89 -20.14 12.40
N GLU A 227 16.85 -20.23 11.59
CA GLU A 227 16.55 -19.24 10.55
C GLU A 227 16.22 -17.88 11.16
N VAL A 228 15.36 -17.81 12.19
CA VAL A 228 15.07 -16.54 12.90
C VAL A 228 16.36 -15.83 13.31
N ILE A 229 17.26 -16.55 13.99
CA ILE A 229 18.50 -16.00 14.55
C ILE A 229 19.51 -15.63 13.47
N SER A 230 19.59 -16.40 12.39
CA SER A 230 20.56 -16.20 11.31
C SER A 230 20.07 -15.28 10.20
N PHE A 231 18.77 -14.94 10.14
CA PHE A 231 18.21 -14.09 9.10
C PHE A 231 18.84 -12.71 9.11
N ARG A 232 19.31 -12.25 7.95
CA ARG A 232 19.89 -10.92 7.76
C ARG A 232 19.17 -10.18 6.65
N ARG A 233 19.51 -8.89 6.50
CA ARG A 233 18.89 -8.01 5.50
C ARG A 233 19.07 -8.56 4.08
N GLU A 234 20.19 -9.19 3.80
CA GLU A 234 20.51 -9.78 2.49
C GLU A 234 19.62 -10.96 2.14
N ASN A 235 18.93 -11.55 3.12
CA ASN A 235 17.97 -12.64 2.91
C ASN A 235 16.55 -12.14 2.70
N VAL A 236 16.28 -10.84 2.85
CA VAL A 236 14.93 -10.30 2.66
C VAL A 236 14.55 -10.41 1.18
N PRO A 237 13.45 -11.11 0.83
CA PRO A 237 13.03 -11.22 -0.55
C PRO A 237 12.44 -9.89 -1.05
N VAL A 238 12.76 -9.57 -2.31
CA VAL A 238 12.08 -8.51 -3.07
C VAL A 238 10.59 -8.83 -3.16
N GLN A 239 9.75 -7.81 -3.01
CA GLN A 239 8.30 -7.94 -3.11
C GLN A 239 7.83 -7.74 -4.54
N GLN A 240 6.94 -8.62 -5.00
CA GLN A 240 6.18 -8.39 -6.22
C GLN A 240 5.03 -7.40 -6.00
N SER A 241 4.35 -7.51 -4.85
CA SER A 241 3.15 -6.77 -4.49
C SER A 241 3.29 -6.12 -3.10
N THR A 242 2.38 -5.20 -2.75
CA THR A 242 2.43 -4.42 -1.50
C THR A 242 1.05 -4.35 -0.87
N ASN A 243 1.00 -4.12 0.44
CA ASN A 243 -0.24 -3.82 1.16
C ASN A 243 -0.52 -2.31 1.30
N HIS A 244 0.31 -1.48 0.67
CA HIS A 244 0.27 -0.02 0.80
C HIS A 244 0.06 0.62 -0.58
N VAL A 245 -1.00 1.42 -0.72
CA VAL A 245 -1.40 1.98 -2.00
C VAL A 245 -1.85 3.44 -1.91
N LEU A 246 -1.83 4.12 -3.05
CA LEU A 246 -2.44 5.42 -3.30
C LEU A 246 -3.66 5.22 -4.19
N MET A 247 -4.76 5.87 -3.84
CA MET A 247 -5.96 5.91 -4.67
C MET A 247 -6.52 7.33 -4.76
N VAL A 248 -7.21 7.64 -5.86
CA VAL A 248 -7.83 8.95 -6.08
C VAL A 248 -9.32 8.76 -6.32
N ALA A 249 -10.14 9.36 -5.46
CA ALA A 249 -11.59 9.30 -5.59
C ALA A 249 -12.06 10.06 -6.85
N PRO A 250 -13.01 9.51 -7.62
CA PRO A 250 -13.52 10.08 -8.86
C PRO A 250 -14.47 11.29 -8.65
N THR A 251 -14.07 12.26 -7.82
CA THR A 251 -14.93 13.39 -7.37
C THR A 251 -15.25 14.41 -8.45
N ALA A 252 -14.47 14.46 -9.54
CA ALA A 252 -14.80 15.20 -10.75
C ALA A 252 -14.64 14.32 -12.01
N PHE A 253 -15.18 13.10 -11.95
CA PHE A 253 -15.14 12.15 -13.06
C PHE A 253 -16.01 12.60 -14.22
N ALA A 254 -15.51 12.43 -15.45
CA ALA A 254 -16.21 12.76 -16.68
C ALA A 254 -15.53 12.03 -17.85
N PRO A 255 -16.18 11.90 -19.01
CA PRO A 255 -15.50 11.43 -20.21
C PRO A 255 -14.31 12.34 -20.56
N ASN A 256 -13.17 11.75 -20.92
CA ASN A 256 -11.98 12.50 -21.30
C ASN A 256 -11.74 12.46 -22.80
N VAL A 257 -11.99 13.59 -23.48
CA VAL A 257 -11.80 13.71 -24.93
C VAL A 257 -10.33 13.56 -25.37
N TYR A 258 -9.37 13.91 -24.50
CA TYR A 258 -7.93 13.85 -24.83
C TYR A 258 -7.39 12.42 -24.91
N THR A 259 -8.10 11.46 -24.32
CA THR A 259 -7.69 10.05 -24.26
C THR A 259 -8.66 9.14 -24.99
N ALA A 260 -9.85 9.62 -25.33
CA ALA A 260 -10.83 8.85 -26.10
C ALA A 260 -10.35 8.52 -27.52
N GLU A 261 -9.38 9.29 -28.06
CA GLU A 261 -8.83 9.05 -29.40
C GLU A 261 -8.01 7.76 -29.50
N ASP A 262 -7.32 7.37 -28.41
CA ASP A 262 -6.40 6.22 -28.38
C ASP A 262 -6.70 5.19 -27.27
N ASN A 263 -7.71 5.43 -26.42
CA ASN A 263 -8.25 4.44 -25.49
C ASN A 263 -9.57 3.84 -25.99
N PHE A 264 -9.47 2.70 -26.68
CA PHE A 264 -10.61 2.03 -27.29
C PHE A 264 -11.52 1.26 -26.32
N PHE A 265 -11.23 1.28 -25.01
CA PHE A 265 -12.13 0.75 -23.98
C PHE A 265 -13.18 1.79 -23.54
N MET A 266 -12.99 3.07 -23.88
CA MET A 266 -13.96 4.13 -23.58
C MET A 266 -15.14 4.07 -24.55
N ASP A 267 -16.35 4.06 -24.03
CA ASP A 267 -17.56 4.27 -24.83
C ASP A 267 -17.61 5.70 -25.37
N SER A 268 -17.79 5.85 -26.68
CA SER A 268 -17.90 7.14 -27.37
C SER A 268 -19.24 7.87 -27.14
N THR A 269 -20.10 7.39 -26.22
CA THR A 269 -21.39 8.01 -25.95
C THR A 269 -21.23 9.22 -25.01
N SER A 270 -21.50 10.42 -25.52
CA SER A 270 -21.61 11.63 -24.72
C SER A 270 -22.79 11.51 -23.75
N THR A 271 -22.51 11.28 -22.48
CA THR A 271 -23.54 11.36 -21.43
C THR A 271 -23.93 12.82 -21.21
N GLN A 272 -25.22 13.14 -21.39
CA GLN A 272 -25.76 14.47 -21.05
C GLN A 272 -25.92 14.68 -19.53
N ASP A 273 -26.00 13.59 -18.75
CA ASP A 273 -26.12 13.60 -17.29
C ASP A 273 -24.78 13.35 -16.59
N VAL A 274 -23.91 14.37 -16.58
CA VAL A 274 -22.58 14.29 -15.94
C VAL A 274 -22.70 14.05 -14.43
N THR A 275 -23.71 14.63 -13.78
CA THR A 275 -23.93 14.48 -12.34
C THR A 275 -24.29 13.03 -11.97
N GLY A 276 -25.24 12.42 -12.68
CA GLY A 276 -25.61 11.03 -12.46
C GLY A 276 -24.48 10.05 -12.77
N LEU A 277 -23.66 10.36 -13.78
CA LEU A 277 -22.44 9.61 -14.07
C LEU A 277 -21.44 9.66 -12.90
N GLN A 278 -21.15 10.85 -12.39
CA GLN A 278 -20.25 11.04 -11.25
C GLN A 278 -20.73 10.29 -10.01
N GLN A 279 -22.03 10.34 -9.72
CA GLN A 279 -22.60 9.64 -8.58
C GLN A 279 -22.43 8.12 -8.70
N LYS A 280 -22.65 7.54 -9.89
CA LYS A 280 -22.44 6.11 -10.14
C LYS A 280 -20.97 5.72 -9.95
N ALA A 281 -20.05 6.47 -10.56
CA ALA A 281 -18.61 6.22 -10.42
C ALA A 281 -18.15 6.31 -8.96
N LEU A 282 -18.70 7.25 -8.18
CA LEU A 282 -18.41 7.35 -6.74
C LEU A 282 -18.97 6.17 -5.94
N CYS A 283 -20.15 5.65 -6.27
CA CYS A 283 -20.71 4.47 -5.61
C CYS A 283 -19.89 3.20 -5.89
N GLU A 284 -19.49 3.00 -7.15
CA GLU A 284 -18.59 1.92 -7.56
C GLU A 284 -17.23 2.04 -6.87
N TYR A 285 -16.62 3.22 -6.90
CA TYR A 285 -15.37 3.49 -6.21
C TYR A 285 -15.46 3.27 -4.70
N ALA A 286 -16.56 3.66 -4.05
CA ALA A 286 -16.76 3.41 -2.63
C ALA A 286 -16.81 1.90 -2.33
N SER A 287 -17.37 1.10 -3.24
CA SER A 287 -17.39 -0.36 -3.12
C SER A 287 -15.99 -0.95 -3.27
N LEU A 288 -15.21 -0.48 -4.24
CA LEU A 288 -13.78 -0.82 -4.38
C LEU A 288 -12.97 -0.42 -3.15
N TYR A 289 -13.13 0.82 -2.67
CA TYR A 289 -12.44 1.34 -1.50
C TYR A 289 -12.73 0.49 -0.26
N ASN A 290 -14.00 0.11 -0.04
CA ASN A 290 -14.38 -0.77 1.06
C ASN A 290 -13.76 -2.17 0.91
N LEU A 291 -13.84 -2.76 -0.29
CA LEU A 291 -13.23 -4.07 -0.57
C LEU A 291 -11.72 -4.08 -0.26
N VAL A 292 -11.01 -3.02 -0.65
CA VAL A 292 -9.56 -2.97 -0.46
C VAL A 292 -9.15 -2.57 0.96
N THR A 293 -9.95 -1.80 1.71
CA THR A 293 -9.57 -1.34 3.06
C THR A 293 -10.11 -2.21 4.19
N ALA A 294 -11.21 -2.92 3.98
CA ALA A 294 -11.79 -3.77 5.00
C ALA A 294 -10.86 -4.95 5.29
N LYS A 295 -10.71 -5.31 6.58
CA LYS A 295 -9.78 -6.36 7.02
C LYS A 295 -10.22 -7.76 6.54
N ASP A 296 -11.52 -7.96 6.38
CA ASP A 296 -12.15 -9.14 5.75
C ASP A 296 -12.16 -9.07 4.21
N GLY A 297 -11.79 -7.92 3.64
CA GLY A 297 -11.36 -7.79 2.25
C GLY A 297 -9.83 -7.88 2.14
N ALA A 298 -9.20 -6.95 1.43
CA ALA A 298 -7.74 -6.95 1.30
C ALA A 298 -7.01 -6.33 2.52
N GLY A 299 -7.64 -5.40 3.24
CA GLY A 299 -7.04 -4.71 4.39
C GLY A 299 -5.81 -3.86 4.06
N LEU A 300 -5.80 -3.27 2.86
CA LEU A 300 -4.75 -2.37 2.38
C LEU A 300 -4.73 -1.06 3.16
N ARG A 301 -3.53 -0.50 3.28
CA ARG A 301 -3.32 0.88 3.71
C ARG A 301 -3.46 1.81 2.53
N VAL A 302 -4.54 2.59 2.52
CA VAL A 302 -4.85 3.48 1.39
C VAL A 302 -4.55 4.94 1.73
N HIS A 303 -3.71 5.56 0.92
CA HIS A 303 -3.61 7.02 0.83
C HIS A 303 -4.63 7.55 -0.17
N LEU A 304 -5.76 8.00 0.38
CA LEU A 304 -6.86 8.52 -0.42
C LEU A 304 -6.66 10.01 -0.74
N PHE A 305 -6.84 10.36 -2.01
CA PHE A 305 -6.90 11.73 -2.49
C PHE A 305 -8.19 11.99 -3.27
N THR A 306 -8.51 13.26 -3.51
CA THR A 306 -9.67 13.70 -4.29
C THR A 306 -9.23 14.69 -5.35
N HIS A 307 -9.97 14.79 -6.46
CA HIS A 307 -9.77 15.83 -7.46
C HIS A 307 -11.04 16.65 -7.70
N GLU A 308 -10.86 17.95 -7.85
CA GLU A 308 -11.94 18.91 -8.09
C GLU A 308 -12.07 19.28 -9.57
N PRO A 309 -13.23 19.78 -10.03
CA PRO A 309 -13.45 20.15 -11.44
C PRO A 309 -12.42 21.13 -12.00
N TYR A 310 -11.90 22.05 -11.18
CA TYR A 310 -10.91 23.05 -11.63
C TYR A 310 -9.53 22.44 -11.95
N HIS A 311 -9.26 21.19 -11.55
CA HIS A 311 -8.01 20.52 -11.94
C HIS A 311 -8.02 20.12 -13.41
N ASP A 312 -9.20 19.93 -14.01
CA ASP A 312 -9.34 19.48 -15.40
C ASP A 312 -8.63 18.13 -15.66
N THR A 313 -8.81 17.18 -14.72
CA THR A 313 -8.20 15.84 -14.72
C THR A 313 -9.25 14.74 -14.50
N PRO A 314 -10.13 14.48 -15.48
CA PRO A 314 -11.19 13.47 -15.36
C PRO A 314 -10.66 12.05 -15.08
N ASP A 315 -9.47 11.71 -15.60
CA ASP A 315 -8.81 10.41 -15.45
C ASP A 315 -7.93 10.29 -14.18
N ALA A 316 -8.01 11.26 -13.26
CA ALA A 316 -7.18 11.25 -12.05
C ALA A 316 -7.41 10.01 -11.16
N VAL A 317 -8.54 9.30 -11.36
CA VAL A 317 -8.84 7.99 -10.75
C VAL A 317 -7.81 6.92 -11.09
N TYR A 318 -6.97 7.12 -12.12
CA TYR A 318 -5.92 6.19 -12.56
C TYR A 318 -4.50 6.68 -12.20
N PRO A 319 -4.10 6.64 -10.91
CA PRO A 319 -2.84 7.21 -10.47
C PRO A 319 -1.60 6.45 -10.94
N ASN A 320 -1.75 5.18 -11.33
CA ASN A 320 -0.65 4.28 -11.67
C ASN A 320 0.13 4.69 -12.94
N ASN A 321 -0.42 5.61 -13.74
CA ASN A 321 0.19 6.01 -15.00
C ASN A 321 1.27 7.08 -14.86
N TRP A 322 1.24 7.91 -13.81
CA TRP A 322 2.15 9.05 -13.70
C TRP A 322 3.29 8.87 -12.69
N PHE A 323 3.25 7.83 -11.84
CA PHE A 323 4.36 7.47 -10.96
C PHE A 323 4.48 5.96 -10.70
N SER A 324 5.63 5.56 -10.16
CA SER A 324 5.84 4.27 -9.51
C SER A 324 6.84 4.43 -8.37
N THR A 325 6.82 3.47 -7.45
CA THR A 325 7.72 3.42 -6.29
C THR A 325 8.50 2.11 -6.29
N HIS A 326 9.72 2.17 -5.78
CA HIS A 326 10.68 1.07 -5.80
C HIS A 326 11.47 1.05 -4.50
N THR A 327 11.72 -0.14 -3.95
CA THR A 327 12.50 -0.31 -2.71
C THR A 327 14.00 -0.33 -2.98
N ASP A 328 14.80 -0.15 -1.93
CA ASP A 328 16.23 -0.38 -1.99
C ASP A 328 16.61 -1.85 -2.21
N LEU A 329 15.81 -2.80 -1.74
CA LEU A 329 15.99 -4.23 -2.03
C LEU A 329 15.80 -4.55 -3.52
N GLU A 330 14.94 -3.79 -4.20
CA GLU A 330 14.63 -3.96 -5.60
C GLU A 330 15.68 -3.29 -6.51
N VAL A 331 15.99 -2.01 -6.25
CA VAL A 331 16.80 -1.18 -7.17
C VAL A 331 18.00 -0.49 -6.51
N GLY A 332 18.35 -0.87 -5.29
CA GLY A 332 19.52 -0.38 -4.54
C GLY A 332 19.25 0.87 -3.68
N GLU A 333 18.26 1.69 -4.06
CA GLU A 333 17.80 2.84 -3.27
C GLU A 333 16.29 3.03 -3.40
N CYS A 334 15.63 3.48 -2.34
CA CYS A 334 14.21 3.79 -2.38
C CYS A 334 13.93 4.94 -3.36
N THR A 335 13.29 4.63 -4.48
CA THR A 335 13.17 5.53 -5.64
C THR A 335 11.71 5.80 -6.00
N LEU A 336 11.38 7.08 -6.17
CA LEU A 336 10.14 7.55 -6.80
C LEU A 336 10.42 7.85 -8.28
N VAL A 337 9.68 7.23 -9.20
CA VAL A 337 9.78 7.54 -10.63
C VAL A 337 8.59 8.40 -11.05
N LEU A 338 8.84 9.47 -11.79
CA LEU A 338 7.80 10.32 -12.40
C LEU A 338 7.81 10.14 -13.91
N TYR A 339 6.64 9.91 -14.47
CA TYR A 339 6.49 9.45 -15.85
C TYR A 339 5.89 10.52 -16.78
N PRO A 340 6.36 10.58 -18.04
CA PRO A 340 5.80 11.46 -19.04
C PRO A 340 4.50 10.88 -19.61
N MET A 341 3.45 11.71 -19.63
CA MET A 341 2.09 11.38 -20.05
C MET A 341 1.78 12.01 -21.41
N LYS A 342 1.15 11.24 -22.31
CA LYS A 342 0.83 11.70 -23.66
C LYS A 342 -0.19 12.83 -23.61
N ALA A 343 -1.32 12.59 -22.96
CA ALA A 343 -2.43 13.52 -22.86
C ALA A 343 -2.07 14.75 -21.99
N PRO A 344 -2.15 15.99 -22.51
CA PRO A 344 -1.74 17.18 -21.77
C PRO A 344 -2.49 17.43 -20.46
N ASN A 345 -3.79 17.08 -20.41
CA ASN A 345 -4.58 17.23 -19.19
C ASN A 345 -4.14 16.24 -18.10
N ARG A 346 -3.77 15.01 -18.48
CA ARG A 346 -3.27 13.99 -17.55
C ARG A 346 -1.95 14.36 -16.89
N ARG A 347 -1.13 15.22 -17.53
CA ARG A 347 0.10 15.78 -16.93
C ARG A 347 -0.19 16.57 -15.64
N LYS A 348 -1.37 17.18 -15.53
CA LYS A 348 -1.83 17.95 -14.36
C LYS A 348 -2.18 17.05 -13.17
N GLU A 349 -2.32 15.73 -13.36
CA GLU A 349 -2.57 14.78 -12.28
C GLU A 349 -1.39 14.69 -11.30
N ARG A 350 -0.17 15.01 -11.77
CA ARG A 350 1.04 15.14 -10.95
C ARG A 350 0.99 16.40 -10.12
N ARG A 351 0.26 16.33 -9.01
CA ARG A 351 0.00 17.49 -8.15
C ARG A 351 1.10 17.70 -7.09
N PRO A 352 1.58 18.93 -6.87
CA PRO A 352 2.62 19.21 -5.88
C PRO A 352 2.28 18.73 -4.47
N GLU A 353 1.01 18.79 -4.05
CA GLU A 353 0.58 18.30 -2.75
C GLU A 353 0.66 16.76 -2.61
N PHE A 354 0.57 16.03 -3.73
CA PHE A 354 0.74 14.56 -3.75
C PHE A 354 2.21 14.22 -3.62
N LEU A 355 3.03 14.84 -4.47
CA LEU A 355 4.48 14.67 -4.45
C LEU A 355 5.02 15.05 -3.08
N HIS A 356 4.58 16.17 -2.51
CA HIS A 356 4.98 16.58 -1.16
C HIS A 356 4.62 15.53 -0.11
N ARG A 357 3.41 14.95 -0.15
CA ARG A 357 3.07 13.85 0.75
C ARG A 357 3.98 12.64 0.55
N LEU A 358 4.24 12.24 -0.69
CA LEU A 358 5.19 11.17 -1.03
C LEU A 358 6.61 11.44 -0.49
N PHE A 359 7.07 12.70 -0.56
CA PHE A 359 8.37 13.15 -0.03
C PHE A 359 8.41 13.26 1.50
N MET A 360 7.30 13.66 2.13
CA MET A 360 7.19 13.80 3.57
C MET A 360 7.29 12.46 4.29
N PHE A 361 7.08 11.35 3.60
CA PHE A 361 7.36 10.02 4.14
C PHE A 361 8.85 9.74 4.37
N ARG A 362 9.77 10.56 3.86
CA ARG A 362 11.23 10.41 3.99
C ARG A 362 11.79 9.03 3.56
N ARG A 363 10.95 8.18 2.95
CA ARG A 363 11.28 6.83 2.49
C ARG A 363 11.95 6.88 1.13
N TYR A 364 11.43 7.66 0.19
CA TYR A 364 12.01 7.83 -1.16
C TYR A 364 13.09 8.89 -1.14
N THR A 365 14.34 8.45 -1.09
CA THR A 365 15.53 9.32 -1.06
C THR A 365 16.00 9.72 -2.45
N ASN A 366 15.56 8.98 -3.48
CA ASN A 366 15.88 9.24 -4.87
C ASN A 366 14.62 9.53 -5.70
N VAL A 367 14.76 10.43 -6.68
CA VAL A 367 13.69 10.77 -7.64
C VAL A 367 14.23 10.63 -9.05
N PHE A 368 13.62 9.73 -9.81
CA PHE A 368 13.91 9.58 -11.22
C PHE A 368 12.81 10.24 -12.05
N ASP A 369 13.06 11.48 -12.48
CA ASP A 369 12.09 12.29 -13.22
C ASP A 369 12.28 12.17 -14.74
N LEU A 370 11.31 11.55 -15.41
CA LEU A 370 11.25 11.43 -16.87
C LEU A 370 10.29 12.44 -17.52
N THR A 371 9.62 13.31 -16.75
CA THR A 371 8.56 14.20 -17.26
C THR A 371 9.07 15.22 -18.28
N ARG A 372 10.34 15.61 -18.23
CA ARG A 372 10.98 16.51 -19.22
C ARG A 372 10.88 16.02 -20.68
N HIS A 373 10.66 14.74 -20.90
CA HIS A 373 10.47 14.18 -22.25
C HIS A 373 9.15 14.62 -22.91
N GLU A 374 8.20 15.16 -22.15
CA GLU A 374 6.95 15.74 -22.63
C GLU A 374 7.15 17.08 -23.38
N GLU A 375 8.25 17.78 -23.10
CA GLU A 375 8.55 19.14 -23.59
C GLU A 375 9.56 19.16 -24.75
N ALA A 376 10.07 17.98 -25.14
CA ALA A 376 10.99 17.87 -26.27
C ALA A 376 10.33 18.27 -27.59
N ALA A 377 11.14 18.67 -28.58
CA ALA A 377 10.66 18.98 -29.94
C ALA A 377 9.89 17.80 -30.56
N GLU A 378 10.32 16.57 -30.26
CA GLU A 378 9.59 15.32 -30.49
C GLU A 378 9.28 14.70 -29.11
N PRO A 379 8.06 14.91 -28.58
CA PRO A 379 7.68 14.38 -27.27
C PRO A 379 7.72 12.86 -27.21
N LYS A 380 8.15 12.32 -26.07
CA LYS A 380 8.20 10.87 -25.79
C LYS A 380 7.48 10.56 -24.50
N PHE A 381 6.81 9.40 -24.47
CA PHE A 381 5.90 9.03 -23.39
C PHE A 381 6.23 7.64 -22.85
N LEU A 382 5.92 7.43 -21.58
CA LEU A 382 6.06 6.16 -20.88
C LEU A 382 5.13 6.22 -19.68
N GLU A 383 3.85 5.86 -19.86
CA GLU A 383 2.78 6.06 -18.87
C GLU A 383 2.82 5.03 -17.72
N GLY A 384 3.91 5.04 -16.96
CA GLY A 384 4.06 4.35 -15.67
C GLY A 384 3.80 2.85 -15.74
N THR A 385 3.14 2.30 -14.73
CA THR A 385 2.80 0.87 -14.69
C THR A 385 1.65 0.49 -15.62
N GLY A 386 1.07 1.47 -16.34
CA GLY A 386 0.26 1.20 -17.53
C GLY A 386 1.11 0.67 -18.69
N SER A 387 2.26 1.31 -18.90
CA SER A 387 3.21 0.96 -19.97
C SER A 387 4.17 -0.16 -19.57
N LEU A 388 4.59 -0.20 -18.31
CA LEU A 388 5.57 -1.15 -17.77
C LEU A 388 4.89 -2.12 -16.80
N VAL A 389 4.62 -3.36 -17.23
CA VAL A 389 4.22 -4.43 -16.30
C VAL A 389 5.50 -5.07 -15.77
N LEU A 390 5.69 -4.96 -14.45
CA LEU A 390 6.94 -5.29 -13.79
C LEU A 390 6.85 -6.66 -13.12
N ASP A 391 7.76 -7.56 -13.49
CA ASP A 391 8.17 -8.71 -12.70
C ASP A 391 9.34 -8.24 -11.81
N ARG A 392 9.00 -7.79 -10.60
CA ARG A 392 9.94 -7.15 -9.69
C ARG A 392 10.92 -8.15 -9.10
N VAL A 393 10.44 -9.35 -8.81
CA VAL A 393 11.26 -10.44 -8.24
C VAL A 393 12.35 -10.86 -9.22
N ASN A 394 12.03 -11.01 -10.51
CA ASN A 394 13.00 -11.43 -11.52
C ASN A 394 13.64 -10.24 -12.28
N ARG A 395 13.26 -9.00 -11.95
CA ARG A 395 13.71 -7.75 -12.58
C ARG A 395 13.52 -7.75 -14.09
N ILE A 396 12.32 -8.10 -14.54
CA ILE A 396 11.92 -8.03 -15.95
C ILE A 396 10.78 -7.03 -16.13
N ALA A 397 10.93 -6.11 -17.08
CA ALA A 397 9.91 -5.13 -17.42
C ALA A 397 9.31 -5.45 -18.79
N TYR A 398 8.06 -5.90 -18.81
CA TYR A 398 7.33 -6.18 -20.03
C TYR A 398 6.65 -4.91 -20.53
N CYS A 399 6.83 -4.58 -21.81
CA CYS A 399 6.22 -3.37 -22.38
C CYS A 399 5.72 -3.56 -23.82
N CYS A 400 4.43 -3.34 -24.02
CA CYS A 400 3.81 -3.17 -25.31
C CYS A 400 4.14 -1.77 -25.86
N LEU A 401 4.78 -1.72 -27.02
CA LEU A 401 5.12 -0.47 -27.69
C LEU A 401 3.88 0.17 -28.31
N SER A 402 3.68 1.46 -28.03
CA SER A 402 2.50 2.22 -28.46
C SER A 402 2.84 3.71 -28.51
N GLU A 403 1.85 4.54 -28.83
CA GLU A 403 1.97 6.00 -28.75
C GLU A 403 2.15 6.51 -27.31
N ARG A 404 1.94 5.66 -26.31
CA ARG A 404 2.11 5.96 -24.87
C ARG A 404 3.35 5.30 -24.26
N THR A 405 4.06 4.47 -25.05
CA THR A 405 5.23 3.71 -24.63
C THR A 405 6.37 3.82 -25.65
N ASP A 406 7.28 4.78 -25.44
CA ASP A 406 8.48 4.95 -26.24
C ASP A 406 9.58 3.94 -25.85
N LEU A 407 10.13 3.22 -26.83
CA LEU A 407 11.13 2.18 -26.61
C LEU A 407 12.46 2.74 -26.06
N ALA A 408 12.91 3.91 -26.51
CA ALA A 408 14.18 4.48 -26.07
C ALA A 408 14.09 4.94 -24.60
N LEU A 409 12.94 5.49 -24.22
CA LEU A 409 12.64 5.87 -22.86
C LEU A 409 12.50 4.64 -21.96
N ALA A 410 11.78 3.59 -22.39
CA ALA A 410 11.68 2.33 -21.66
C ALA A 410 13.06 1.66 -21.46
N ARG A 411 13.95 1.70 -22.46
CA ARG A 411 15.35 1.22 -22.32
C ARG A 411 16.16 2.04 -21.32
N THR A 412 15.95 3.35 -21.29
CA THR A 412 16.59 4.24 -20.33
C THR A 412 16.12 3.92 -18.92
N TRP A 413 14.81 3.74 -18.76
CA TRP A 413 14.21 3.32 -17.50
C TRP A 413 14.79 2.00 -17.02
N ALA A 414 14.79 0.97 -17.87
CA ALA A 414 15.28 -0.35 -17.50
C ALA A 414 16.76 -0.34 -17.10
N ARG A 415 17.60 0.45 -17.78
CA ARG A 415 19.01 0.61 -17.43
C ARG A 415 19.19 1.25 -16.05
N VAL A 416 18.48 2.34 -15.77
CA VAL A 416 18.60 3.07 -14.49
C VAL A 416 18.07 2.24 -13.34
N MET A 417 16.95 1.54 -13.55
CA MET A 417 16.29 0.75 -12.51
C MET A 417 16.85 -0.67 -12.35
N GLY A 418 17.81 -1.09 -13.19
CA GLY A 418 18.42 -2.41 -13.12
C GLY A 418 17.52 -3.56 -13.61
N TYR A 419 16.61 -3.27 -14.54
CA TYR A 419 15.68 -4.23 -15.14
C TYR A 419 16.15 -4.73 -16.51
N THR A 420 15.79 -5.97 -16.84
CA THR A 420 15.81 -6.48 -18.21
C THR A 420 14.51 -6.07 -18.91
N LEU A 421 14.62 -5.34 -20.02
CA LEU A 421 13.44 -4.93 -20.79
C LEU A 421 12.99 -6.03 -21.75
N GLU A 422 11.70 -6.31 -21.78
CA GLU A 422 11.04 -7.22 -22.71
C GLU A 422 10.00 -6.45 -23.56
N PRO A 423 10.44 -5.74 -24.62
CA PRO A 423 9.54 -4.99 -25.48
C PRO A 423 8.88 -5.90 -26.51
N PHE A 424 7.61 -5.64 -26.84
CA PHE A 424 6.87 -6.32 -27.90
C PHE A 424 5.80 -5.39 -28.48
N LYS A 425 5.16 -5.82 -29.57
CA LYS A 425 3.97 -5.14 -30.12
C LYS A 425 2.74 -6.03 -29.99
N ALA A 426 1.62 -5.42 -29.68
CA ALA A 426 0.36 -6.13 -29.58
C ALA A 426 -0.81 -5.33 -30.16
N TRP A 427 -1.82 -6.06 -30.59
CA TRP A 427 -3.01 -5.51 -31.24
C TRP A 427 -4.28 -6.09 -30.61
N ASP A 428 -5.35 -5.30 -30.65
CA ASP A 428 -6.67 -5.74 -30.26
C ASP A 428 -7.36 -6.56 -31.37
N ALA A 429 -8.55 -7.08 -31.09
CA ALA A 429 -9.33 -7.87 -32.04
C ALA A 429 -9.72 -7.11 -33.33
N SER A 430 -9.67 -5.78 -33.30
CA SER A 430 -9.95 -4.89 -34.44
C SER A 430 -8.68 -4.50 -35.21
N GLY A 431 -7.51 -5.04 -34.83
CA GLY A 431 -6.22 -4.73 -35.44
C GLY A 431 -5.63 -3.38 -35.03
N ARG A 432 -6.13 -2.76 -33.96
CA ARG A 432 -5.61 -1.49 -33.42
C ARG A 432 -4.50 -1.78 -32.40
N PRO A 433 -3.44 -0.96 -32.34
CA PRO A 433 -2.38 -1.14 -31.34
C PRO A 433 -2.93 -1.09 -29.91
N ILE A 434 -2.46 -1.99 -29.05
CA ILE A 434 -2.74 -1.94 -27.61
C ILE A 434 -1.92 -0.81 -26.99
N TYR A 435 -2.60 0.15 -26.36
CA TYR A 435 -1.97 1.38 -25.86
C TYR A 435 -1.17 1.17 -24.57
N HIS A 436 -1.64 0.29 -23.67
CA HIS A 436 -0.99 -0.03 -22.40
C HIS A 436 -0.82 -1.53 -22.23
N THR A 437 0.33 -1.95 -21.71
CA THR A 437 0.63 -3.35 -21.43
C THR A 437 -0.33 -3.95 -20.40
N ASN A 438 -0.70 -3.18 -19.38
CA ASN A 438 -1.52 -3.64 -18.26
C ASN A 438 -3.00 -3.90 -18.59
N VAL A 439 -3.44 -3.67 -19.84
CA VAL A 439 -4.80 -4.06 -20.28
C VAL A 439 -4.86 -5.51 -20.74
N MET A 440 -3.70 -6.06 -21.13
CA MET A 440 -3.59 -7.41 -21.67
C MET A 440 -2.67 -8.31 -20.85
N MET A 441 -2.03 -7.79 -19.79
CA MET A 441 -1.03 -8.49 -19.02
C MET A 441 -1.01 -8.04 -17.56
N SER A 442 -0.88 -9.00 -16.64
CA SER A 442 -0.60 -8.76 -15.23
C SER A 442 0.37 -9.81 -14.69
N ILE A 443 1.21 -9.43 -13.72
CA ILE A 443 2.22 -10.29 -13.11
C ILE A 443 2.05 -10.23 -11.58
N GLY A 444 1.67 -11.37 -11.01
CA GLY A 444 1.72 -11.65 -9.57
C GLY A 444 3.02 -12.38 -9.21
N THR A 445 3.14 -12.83 -7.95
CA THR A 445 4.36 -13.43 -7.41
C THR A 445 4.70 -14.77 -8.09
N HIS A 446 3.68 -15.55 -8.45
CA HIS A 446 3.84 -16.89 -9.05
C HIS A 446 2.96 -17.14 -10.28
N VAL A 447 2.05 -16.22 -10.59
CA VAL A 447 1.11 -16.35 -11.72
C VAL A 447 1.19 -15.12 -12.60
N ALA A 448 1.07 -15.32 -13.91
CA ALA A 448 1.02 -14.24 -14.89
C ALA A 448 -0.20 -14.39 -15.79
N VAL A 449 -0.97 -13.31 -15.95
CA VAL A 449 -2.06 -13.22 -16.93
C VAL A 449 -1.52 -12.56 -18.18
N ILE A 450 -1.81 -13.12 -19.36
CA ILE A 450 -1.40 -12.53 -20.63
C ILE A 450 -2.42 -12.86 -21.72
N CYS A 451 -2.67 -11.94 -22.67
CA CYS A 451 -3.28 -12.29 -23.95
C CYS A 451 -2.19 -12.58 -24.99
N SER A 452 -1.73 -13.84 -25.07
CA SER A 452 -0.65 -14.20 -25.99
C SER A 452 -1.04 -13.96 -27.46
N SER A 453 -2.33 -14.16 -27.78
CA SER A 453 -2.87 -14.02 -29.13
C SER A 453 -2.82 -12.57 -29.67
N SER A 454 -2.80 -11.56 -28.80
CA SER A 454 -2.61 -10.16 -29.19
C SER A 454 -1.21 -9.86 -29.73
N ILE A 455 -0.22 -10.70 -29.45
CA ILE A 455 1.15 -10.57 -29.99
C ILE A 455 1.20 -11.33 -31.32
N HIS A 456 1.03 -10.59 -32.42
CA HIS A 456 0.92 -11.19 -33.76
C HIS A 456 2.26 -11.74 -34.29
N ASP A 457 3.37 -11.10 -33.94
CA ASP A 457 4.70 -11.60 -34.32
C ASP A 457 5.01 -12.88 -33.54
N LYS A 458 5.26 -13.97 -34.27
CA LYS A 458 5.43 -15.31 -33.68
C LYS A 458 6.69 -15.41 -32.83
N GLU A 459 7.76 -14.72 -33.19
CA GLU A 459 9.02 -14.76 -32.45
C GLU A 459 8.94 -13.90 -31.19
N GLU A 460 8.31 -12.71 -31.26
CA GLU A 460 8.02 -11.91 -30.07
C GLU A 460 7.12 -12.68 -29.10
N ARG A 461 6.03 -13.27 -29.59
CA ARG A 461 5.11 -14.06 -28.75
C ARG A 461 5.82 -15.22 -28.08
N ARG A 462 6.60 -16.00 -28.84
CA ARG A 462 7.36 -17.12 -28.30
C ARG A 462 8.33 -16.64 -27.22
N ARG A 463 9.07 -15.57 -27.46
CA ARG A 463 10.04 -15.01 -26.50
C ARG A 463 9.36 -14.55 -25.20
N VAL A 464 8.28 -13.77 -25.29
CA VAL A 464 7.52 -13.28 -24.13
C VAL A 464 6.94 -14.45 -23.32
N CYS A 465 6.25 -15.37 -23.99
CA CYS A 465 5.63 -16.51 -23.32
C CYS A 465 6.66 -17.45 -22.70
N SER A 466 7.75 -17.77 -23.40
CA SER A 466 8.82 -18.61 -22.85
C SER A 466 9.41 -17.99 -21.59
N ARG A 467 9.67 -16.69 -21.58
CA ARG A 467 10.22 -16.02 -20.40
C ARG A 467 9.26 -16.04 -19.21
N LEU A 468 7.97 -15.77 -19.44
CA LEU A 468 6.98 -15.86 -18.36
C LEU A 468 6.91 -17.28 -17.78
N MET A 469 6.94 -18.30 -18.63
CA MET A 469 6.90 -19.71 -18.21
C MET A 469 8.17 -20.18 -17.46
N GLU A 470 9.27 -19.43 -17.50
CA GLU A 470 10.46 -19.74 -16.70
C GLU A 470 10.21 -19.57 -15.20
N THR A 471 9.31 -18.67 -14.82
CA THR A 471 9.12 -18.25 -13.41
C THR A 471 7.67 -18.23 -12.94
N HIS A 472 6.69 -18.27 -13.84
CA HIS A 472 5.26 -18.14 -13.51
C HIS A 472 4.40 -19.23 -14.16
N GLU A 473 3.30 -19.59 -13.49
CA GLU A 473 2.18 -20.26 -14.16
C GLU A 473 1.44 -19.23 -15.04
N VAL A 474 1.34 -19.52 -16.34
CA VAL A 474 0.73 -18.59 -17.30
C VAL A 474 -0.77 -18.88 -17.45
N VAL A 475 -1.58 -17.86 -17.22
CA VAL A 475 -3.02 -17.81 -17.50
C VAL A 475 -3.20 -17.03 -18.81
N ASP A 476 -3.37 -17.76 -19.91
CA ASP A 476 -3.59 -17.14 -21.23
C ASP A 476 -5.06 -16.77 -21.39
N ILE A 477 -5.33 -15.49 -21.63
CA ILE A 477 -6.67 -14.93 -21.83
C ILE A 477 -6.95 -14.62 -23.29
N THR A 478 -8.22 -14.66 -23.67
CA THR A 478 -8.65 -14.33 -25.04
C THR A 478 -8.78 -12.83 -25.25
N SER A 479 -8.84 -12.38 -26.52
CA SER A 479 -9.09 -10.96 -26.82
C SER A 479 -10.46 -10.48 -26.31
N SER A 480 -11.47 -11.36 -26.20
CA SER A 480 -12.76 -11.00 -25.59
C SER A 480 -12.61 -10.78 -24.08
N GLN A 481 -11.80 -11.61 -23.41
CA GLN A 481 -11.50 -11.45 -21.99
C GLN A 481 -10.66 -10.19 -21.71
N VAL A 482 -9.77 -9.80 -22.63
CA VAL A 482 -9.09 -8.49 -22.58
C VAL A 482 -10.11 -7.35 -22.57
N ASN A 483 -11.11 -7.39 -23.46
CA ASN A 483 -12.20 -6.40 -23.49
C ASN A 483 -13.10 -6.43 -22.23
N SER A 484 -13.07 -7.53 -21.49
CA SER A 484 -13.70 -7.68 -20.17
C SER A 484 -12.73 -7.42 -19.01
N PHE A 485 -11.60 -6.75 -19.27
CA PHE A 485 -10.62 -6.33 -18.26
C PHE A 485 -9.88 -7.46 -17.53
N CYS A 486 -9.90 -8.70 -18.03
CA CYS A 486 -9.16 -9.82 -17.43
C CYS A 486 -7.64 -9.59 -17.38
N GLY A 487 -7.08 -8.76 -18.26
CA GLY A 487 -5.67 -8.37 -18.19
C GLY A 487 -5.39 -7.28 -17.15
N ASN A 488 -6.41 -6.55 -16.69
CA ASN A 488 -6.29 -5.41 -15.78
C ASN A 488 -6.52 -5.77 -14.30
N VAL A 489 -5.97 -6.92 -13.91
CA VAL A 489 -6.00 -7.43 -12.53
C VAL A 489 -4.70 -7.07 -11.79
N LEU A 490 -4.73 -7.06 -10.47
CA LEU A 490 -3.59 -6.67 -9.63
C LEU A 490 -3.44 -7.60 -8.43
N GLU A 491 -2.28 -8.24 -8.28
CA GLU A 491 -1.91 -8.86 -7.02
C GLU A 491 -1.51 -7.77 -6.00
N VAL A 492 -2.09 -7.83 -4.81
CA VAL A 492 -1.69 -7.03 -3.64
C VAL A 492 -1.39 -7.96 -2.47
N GLU A 493 -0.63 -7.49 -1.48
CA GLU A 493 -0.53 -8.20 -0.22
C GLU A 493 -1.71 -7.81 0.67
N ASN A 494 -2.45 -8.79 1.17
CA ASN A 494 -3.50 -8.53 2.12
C ASN A 494 -2.94 -8.08 3.49
N PHE A 495 -3.83 -7.80 4.44
CA PHE A 495 -3.45 -7.40 5.80
C PHE A 495 -2.42 -8.34 6.47
N TYR A 496 -2.46 -9.64 6.16
CA TYR A 496 -1.57 -10.67 6.71
C TYR A 496 -0.35 -10.97 5.81
N GLY A 497 -0.08 -10.15 4.80
CA GLY A 497 1.03 -10.34 3.87
C GLY A 497 0.83 -11.48 2.86
N ARG A 498 -0.39 -11.96 2.66
CA ARG A 498 -0.69 -13.02 1.66
C ARG A 498 -1.11 -12.40 0.32
N PRO A 499 -0.70 -12.98 -0.81
CA PRO A 499 -1.10 -12.48 -2.12
C PRO A 499 -2.61 -12.63 -2.31
N VAL A 500 -3.27 -11.58 -2.76
CA VAL A 500 -4.67 -11.60 -3.20
C VAL A 500 -4.79 -10.86 -4.53
N MET A 501 -5.57 -11.41 -5.45
CA MET A 501 -5.78 -10.81 -6.75
C MET A 501 -7.05 -9.94 -6.74
N LEU A 502 -6.88 -8.66 -7.01
CA LEU A 502 -7.96 -7.69 -7.17
C LEU A 502 -8.40 -7.63 -8.65
N MET A 503 -9.71 -7.66 -8.88
CA MET A 503 -10.28 -7.53 -10.23
C MET A 503 -11.68 -6.91 -10.20
N SER A 504 -12.20 -6.51 -11.36
CA SER A 504 -13.60 -6.12 -11.46
C SER A 504 -14.50 -7.35 -11.51
N SER A 505 -15.77 -7.19 -11.14
CA SER A 505 -16.79 -8.24 -11.35
C SER A 505 -16.94 -8.58 -12.84
N THR A 506 -16.73 -7.62 -13.74
CA THR A 506 -16.66 -7.85 -15.20
C THR A 506 -15.58 -8.88 -15.54
N ALA A 507 -14.35 -8.67 -15.03
CA ALA A 507 -13.23 -9.58 -15.26
C ALA A 507 -13.46 -10.95 -14.60
N TYR A 508 -13.90 -10.97 -13.34
CA TYR A 508 -14.16 -12.21 -12.59
C TYR A 508 -15.13 -13.14 -13.32
N HIS A 509 -16.22 -12.60 -13.87
CA HIS A 509 -17.21 -13.37 -14.61
C HIS A 509 -16.79 -13.73 -16.04
N ALA A 510 -15.75 -13.10 -16.57
CA ALA A 510 -15.24 -13.37 -17.90
C ALA A 510 -14.12 -14.42 -17.93
N PHE A 511 -13.40 -14.62 -16.81
CA PHE A 511 -12.51 -15.77 -16.66
C PHE A 511 -13.30 -17.09 -16.70
N ASP A 512 -12.74 -18.09 -17.37
CA ASP A 512 -13.28 -19.45 -17.28
C ASP A 512 -12.84 -20.14 -15.98
N GLU A 513 -13.52 -21.24 -15.62
CA GLU A 513 -13.25 -21.92 -14.35
C GLU A 513 -11.81 -22.44 -14.26
N LYS A 514 -11.22 -22.88 -15.37
CA LYS A 514 -9.83 -23.35 -15.38
C LYS A 514 -8.88 -22.20 -15.07
N GLN A 515 -9.08 -21.04 -15.68
CA GLN A 515 -8.28 -19.85 -15.40
C GLN A 515 -8.43 -19.40 -13.94
N LEU A 516 -9.66 -19.40 -13.40
CA LEU A 516 -9.89 -19.09 -11.98
C LEU A 516 -9.21 -20.11 -11.04
N GLU A 517 -9.27 -21.40 -11.36
CA GLU A 517 -8.53 -22.45 -10.63
C GLU A 517 -7.02 -22.20 -10.67
N GLN A 518 -6.45 -21.79 -11.80
CA GLN A 518 -5.03 -21.46 -11.90
C GLN A 518 -4.66 -20.27 -11.01
N LEU A 519 -5.48 -19.21 -10.99
CA LEU A 519 -5.27 -18.07 -10.09
C LEU A 519 -5.34 -18.50 -8.62
N ARG A 520 -6.38 -19.26 -8.23
CA ARG A 520 -6.59 -19.73 -6.83
C ARG A 520 -5.49 -20.65 -6.29
N LYS A 521 -4.61 -21.21 -7.13
CA LYS A 521 -3.43 -21.97 -6.66
C LYS A 521 -2.39 -21.07 -6.00
N HIS A 522 -2.28 -19.84 -6.48
CA HIS A 522 -1.22 -18.90 -6.10
C HIS A 522 -1.74 -17.77 -5.23
N GLU A 523 -3.00 -17.40 -5.44
CA GLU A 523 -3.68 -16.33 -4.71
C GLU A 523 -4.43 -16.89 -3.51
N TYR A 524 -4.30 -16.24 -2.36
CA TYR A 524 -5.07 -16.58 -1.17
C TYR A 524 -6.56 -16.34 -1.37
N ASP A 525 -6.92 -15.30 -2.13
CA ASP A 525 -8.30 -14.98 -2.49
C ASP A 525 -8.36 -14.19 -3.80
N LEU A 526 -9.51 -14.27 -4.47
CA LEU A 526 -9.84 -13.48 -5.66
C LEU A 526 -10.93 -12.47 -5.27
N LEU A 527 -10.52 -11.23 -5.02
CA LEU A 527 -11.42 -10.18 -4.57
C LEU A 527 -11.92 -9.36 -5.74
N HIS A 528 -13.24 -9.18 -5.84
CA HIS A 528 -13.83 -8.44 -6.94
C HIS A 528 -14.98 -7.53 -6.52
N THR A 529 -15.19 -6.47 -7.30
CA THR A 529 -16.31 -5.54 -7.14
C THR A 529 -16.72 -4.93 -8.48
N ASP A 530 -17.95 -4.41 -8.55
CA ASP A 530 -18.44 -3.75 -9.75
C ASP A 530 -17.85 -2.33 -9.87
N ILE A 531 -17.18 -2.08 -10.98
CA ILE A 531 -16.65 -0.77 -11.40
C ILE A 531 -17.01 -0.46 -12.86
N SER A 532 -18.12 -1.01 -13.35
CA SER A 532 -18.49 -0.99 -14.76
C SER A 532 -18.65 0.41 -15.36
N THR A 533 -19.08 1.41 -14.59
CA THR A 533 -19.13 2.81 -15.05
C THR A 533 -17.73 3.40 -15.19
N ILE A 534 -16.84 3.14 -14.24
CA ILE A 534 -15.43 3.59 -14.30
C ILE A 534 -14.73 2.96 -15.51
N GLU A 535 -14.88 1.65 -15.69
CA GLU A 535 -14.34 0.89 -16.82
C GLU A 535 -14.83 1.43 -18.16
N ARG A 536 -16.14 1.57 -18.32
CA ARG A 536 -16.77 1.93 -19.59
C ARG A 536 -16.51 3.38 -20.00
N VAL A 537 -16.40 4.30 -19.04
CA VAL A 537 -16.21 5.73 -19.34
C VAL A 537 -14.75 6.16 -19.30
N GLY A 538 -13.98 5.64 -18.35
CA GLY A 538 -12.56 5.96 -18.17
C GLY A 538 -11.62 4.98 -18.87
N GLY A 539 -12.10 3.83 -19.34
CA GLY A 539 -11.32 2.85 -20.10
C GLY A 539 -10.19 2.19 -19.31
N GLY A 540 -10.27 2.16 -17.96
CA GLY A 540 -9.32 1.53 -17.06
C GLY A 540 -10.04 0.69 -16.00
N GLY A 541 -9.41 -0.40 -15.57
CA GLY A 541 -9.99 -1.31 -14.57
C GLY A 541 -9.40 -1.11 -13.17
N VAL A 542 -9.46 -2.18 -12.37
CA VAL A 542 -9.00 -2.17 -10.97
C VAL A 542 -7.50 -1.89 -10.86
N ARG A 543 -6.65 -2.53 -11.69
CA ARG A 543 -5.19 -2.27 -11.68
C ARG A 543 -4.87 -0.80 -11.92
N CYS A 544 -5.56 -0.15 -12.86
CA CYS A 544 -5.31 1.26 -13.16
C CYS A 544 -5.69 2.18 -11.97
N SER A 545 -6.70 1.78 -11.19
CA SER A 545 -7.26 2.60 -10.11
C SER A 545 -6.40 2.62 -8.83
N ILE A 546 -5.30 1.86 -8.81
CA ILE A 546 -4.48 1.62 -7.61
C ILE A 546 -3.00 1.90 -7.96
N GLY A 547 -2.38 2.85 -7.24
CA GLY A 547 -0.95 3.13 -7.33
C GLY A 547 -0.19 2.47 -6.18
N GLU A 548 0.63 1.47 -6.46
CA GLU A 548 1.40 0.73 -5.45
C GLU A 548 2.49 1.60 -4.78
N LEU A 549 2.59 1.49 -3.45
CA LEU A 549 3.61 2.15 -2.62
C LEU A 549 4.49 1.08 -1.95
N PHE A 550 5.79 1.08 -2.25
CA PHE A 550 6.77 0.10 -1.78
C PHE A 550 7.76 0.68 -0.74
#